data_AF-A0A7J3L3X6-F1
#
_entry.id   AF-A0A7J3L3X6-F1
#
_cell.length_a   1.000
_cell.length_b   1.000
_cell.length_c   1.000
_cell.angle_alpha   90.00
_cell.angle_beta   90.00
_cell.angle_gamma   90.00
#
_symmetry.space_group_name_H-M   'P 1'
#
loop_
_entity.id
_entity.type
_entity.pdbx_description
1 polymer ?
#
loop_
_entity_poly.entity_id
_entity_poly.type
_entity_poly.pdbx_seq_one_letter_code
_entity_poly.pdbx_strand_id
1 'polypeptide(L)'
;MSREAFNAVVSHFLKDVLDRIAIMSMNDELVASAAPLAVKHALPSSDCLQLASVVSLKKALEPAKEKLILVCSDKDLCRAAEEEGIELIDPEEKDALKKLDRIISQTSC
;
A
#
# COMPACT_ATOMS: atom_id res chain seq x y z
N MET A 1 -20.03 -19.65 12.47
CA MET A 1 -20.72 -18.76 11.49
C MET A 1 -21.62 -19.60 10.61
N SER A 2 -22.81 -19.12 10.25
CA SER A 2 -23.65 -19.79 9.24
C SER A 2 -23.10 -19.53 7.83
N ARG A 3 -23.46 -20.40 6.88
CA ARG A 3 -23.02 -20.27 5.49
C ARG A 3 -23.59 -19.00 4.83
N GLU A 4 -24.79 -18.61 5.24
CA GLU A 4 -25.48 -17.39 4.80
C GLU A 4 -24.74 -16.14 5.28
N ALA A 5 -24.33 -16.11 6.55
CA ALA A 5 -23.55 -15.00 7.10
C ALA A 5 -22.17 -14.88 6.41
N PHE A 6 -21.52 -16.01 6.13
CA PHE A 6 -20.27 -16.04 5.37
C PHE A 6 -20.46 -15.48 3.95
N ASN A 7 -21.45 -15.96 3.21
CA ASN A 7 -21.71 -15.52 1.84
C ASN A 7 -22.07 -14.02 1.77
N ALA A 8 -22.83 -13.51 2.75
CA ALA A 8 -23.15 -12.09 2.82
C ALA A 8 -21.89 -11.24 3.02
N VAL A 9 -21.01 -11.62 3.94
CA VAL A 9 -19.73 -10.93 4.18
C VAL A 9 -18.84 -10.96 2.94
N VAL A 10 -18.69 -12.12 2.30
CA VAL A 10 -17.89 -12.26 1.07
C VAL A 10 -18.46 -11.40 -0.05
N SER A 11 -19.78 -11.36 -0.22
CA SER A 11 -20.42 -10.54 -1.26
C SER A 11 -20.18 -9.05 -1.04
N HIS A 12 -20.24 -8.59 0.22
CA HIS A 12 -19.91 -7.20 0.57
C HIS A 12 -18.45 -6.88 0.30
N PHE A 13 -17.53 -7.76 0.71
CA PHE A 13 -16.11 -7.59 0.45
C PHE A 13 -15.81 -7.54 -1.06
N LEU A 14 -16.38 -8.45 -1.85
CA LEU A 14 -16.20 -8.46 -3.30
C LEU A 14 -16.72 -7.17 -3.95
N LYS A 15 -17.84 -6.62 -3.44
CA LYS A 15 -18.33 -5.32 -3.88
C LYS A 15 -17.33 -4.20 -3.57
N ASP A 16 -16.79 -4.16 -2.35
CA ASP A 16 -15.77 -3.17 -1.98
C ASP A 16 -14.49 -3.32 -2.82
N VAL A 17 -14.08 -4.55 -3.13
CA VAL A 17 -12.94 -4.82 -4.02
C VAL A 17 -13.20 -4.22 -5.40
N LEU A 18 -14.38 -4.44 -5.97
CA LEU A 18 -14.72 -3.93 -7.30
C LEU A 18 -14.89 -2.41 -7.34
N ASP A 19 -15.46 -1.82 -6.28
CA ASP A 19 -15.84 -0.41 -6.26
C ASP A 19 -14.71 0.50 -5.71
N ARG A 20 -13.81 -0.02 -4.88
CA ARG A 20 -12.86 0.79 -4.10
C ARG A 20 -11.40 0.34 -4.16
N ILE A 21 -11.12 -0.84 -4.72
CA ILE A 21 -9.76 -1.39 -4.76
C ILE A 21 -9.28 -1.48 -6.21
N ALA A 22 -8.23 -0.71 -6.52
CA ALA A 22 -7.49 -0.91 -7.75
C ALA A 22 -6.47 -2.05 -7.57
N ILE A 23 -6.52 -3.05 -8.43
CA ILE A 23 -5.53 -4.13 -8.47
C ILE A 23 -4.45 -3.73 -9.48
N MET A 24 -3.23 -3.53 -8.99
CA MET A 24 -2.06 -3.29 -9.85
C MET A 24 -1.48 -4.64 -10.30
N SER A 25 -1.48 -4.90 -11.60
CA SER A 25 -0.80 -6.07 -12.17
C SER A 25 0.71 -5.88 -12.14
N MET A 26 1.44 -6.94 -11.77
CA MET A 26 2.90 -6.96 -11.92
C MET A 26 3.29 -7.23 -13.37
N ASN A 27 4.32 -6.54 -13.85
CA ASN A 27 4.94 -6.77 -15.15
C ASN A 27 6.45 -6.95 -14.99
N ASP A 28 7.14 -7.34 -16.07
CA ASP A 28 8.58 -7.64 -16.03
C ASP A 28 9.43 -6.41 -15.65
N GLU A 29 9.00 -5.21 -16.04
CA GLU A 29 9.67 -3.96 -15.68
C GLU A 29 9.65 -3.74 -14.16
N LEU A 30 8.50 -3.99 -13.53
CA LEU A 30 8.33 -3.89 -12.10
C LEU A 30 9.18 -4.92 -11.36
N VAL A 31 9.16 -6.18 -11.83
CA VAL A 31 10.00 -7.25 -11.28
C VAL A 31 11.48 -6.88 -11.38
N ALA A 32 11.93 -6.35 -12.52
CA ALA A 32 13.30 -5.89 -12.69
C ALA A 32 13.63 -4.74 -11.72
N SER A 33 12.70 -3.80 -11.50
CA SER A 33 12.89 -2.69 -10.55
C SER A 33 12.95 -3.11 -9.08
N ALA A 34 12.42 -4.29 -8.73
CA ALA A 34 12.47 -4.82 -7.37
C ALA A 34 13.85 -5.41 -7.00
N ALA A 35 14.59 -5.93 -7.99
CA ALA A 35 15.91 -6.53 -7.77
C ALA A 35 16.92 -5.62 -7.03
N PRO A 36 17.11 -4.34 -7.39
CA PRO A 36 18.02 -3.46 -6.65
C PRO A 36 17.55 -3.17 -5.22
N LEU A 37 16.25 -3.25 -4.92
CA LEU A 37 15.72 -3.03 -3.57
C LEU A 37 16.11 -4.17 -2.63
N ALA A 38 16.21 -5.41 -3.14
CA ALA A 38 16.68 -6.55 -2.35
C ALA A 38 18.13 -6.35 -1.87
N VAL A 39 18.98 -5.77 -2.71
CA VAL A 39 20.37 -5.47 -2.35
C VAL A 39 20.45 -4.30 -1.39
N LYS A 40 19.64 -3.25 -1.60
CA LYS A 40 19.67 -2.03 -0.79
C LYS A 40 19.13 -2.25 0.62
N HIS A 41 18.01 -2.97 0.75
CA HIS A 41 17.23 -3.06 1.99
C HIS A 41 17.26 -4.44 2.65
N ALA A 42 17.87 -5.45 2.00
CA ALA A 42 17.89 -6.84 2.45
C ALA A 42 16.50 -7.43 2.73
N LEU A 43 15.48 -6.98 1.99
CA LEU A 43 14.10 -7.41 2.13
C LEU A 43 13.82 -8.74 1.42
N PRO A 44 12.82 -9.52 1.86
CA PRO A 44 12.24 -10.61 1.08
C PRO A 44 11.79 -10.15 -0.31
N SER A 45 11.76 -11.07 -1.27
CA SER A 45 11.39 -10.77 -2.65
C SER A 45 9.96 -10.20 -2.78
N SER A 46 9.01 -10.70 -1.98
CA SER A 46 7.64 -10.17 -1.92
C SER A 46 7.61 -8.69 -1.53
N ASP A 47 8.42 -8.31 -0.56
CA ASP A 47 8.42 -6.98 0.02
C ASP A 47 9.18 -6.02 -0.90
N CYS A 48 10.20 -6.51 -1.60
CA CYS A 48 10.84 -5.78 -2.70
C CYS A 48 9.85 -5.49 -3.84
N LEU A 49 9.02 -6.46 -4.23
CA LEU A 49 7.99 -6.27 -5.25
C LEU A 49 6.93 -5.26 -4.78
N GLN A 50 6.49 -5.37 -3.53
CA GLN A 50 5.55 -4.43 -2.93
C GLN A 50 6.13 -3.00 -2.92
N LEU A 51 7.37 -2.83 -2.46
CA LEU A 51 8.04 -1.53 -2.40
C LEU A 51 8.26 -0.96 -3.81
N ALA A 52 8.69 -1.78 -4.77
CA ALA A 52 8.80 -1.36 -6.17
C ALA A 52 7.46 -0.88 -6.74
N SER A 53 6.37 -1.58 -6.41
CA SER A 53 5.00 -1.20 -6.81
C SER A 53 4.63 0.17 -6.27
N VAL A 54 4.89 0.40 -4.99
CA VAL A 54 4.59 1.67 -4.30
C VAL A 54 5.45 2.81 -4.87
N VAL A 55 6.73 2.60 -5.10
CA VAL A 55 7.63 3.60 -5.72
C VAL A 55 7.18 3.93 -7.14
N SER A 56 6.81 2.92 -7.94
CA SER A 56 6.29 3.11 -9.30
C SER A 56 4.98 3.89 -9.29
N LEU A 57 4.06 3.54 -8.39
CA LEU A 57 2.76 4.19 -8.27
C LEU A 57 2.90 5.64 -7.82
N LYS A 58 3.79 5.93 -6.86
CA LYS A 58 4.08 7.31 -6.43
C LYS A 58 4.50 8.18 -7.61
N LYS A 59 5.45 7.70 -8.43
CA LYS A 59 5.89 8.41 -9.65
C LYS A 59 4.77 8.61 -10.65
N ALA A 60 3.89 7.63 -10.82
CA ALA A 60 2.75 7.73 -11.72
C ALA A 60 1.69 8.74 -11.24
N LEU A 61 1.57 8.92 -9.92
CA LEU A 61 0.62 9.86 -9.28
C LEU A 61 1.15 11.29 -9.15
N GLU A 62 2.47 11.48 -9.19
CA GLU A 62 3.12 12.80 -9.10
C GLU A 62 2.53 13.88 -10.05
N PRO A 63 2.26 13.60 -11.35
CA PRO A 63 1.69 14.60 -12.27
C PRO A 63 0.28 15.05 -11.85
N ALA A 64 -0.51 14.17 -11.24
CA ALA A 64 -1.84 14.48 -10.72
C ALA A 64 -1.79 15.17 -9.35
N LYS A 65 -0.60 15.29 -8.73
CA LYS A 65 -0.39 15.78 -7.36
C LYS A 65 -1.19 14.97 -6.33
N GLU A 66 -1.47 13.72 -6.65
CA GLU A 66 -2.16 12.80 -5.75
C GLU A 66 -1.17 12.26 -4.72
N LYS A 67 -1.64 12.11 -3.48
CA LYS A 67 -0.84 11.56 -2.40
C LYS A 67 -0.96 10.03 -2.40
N LEU A 68 0.18 9.36 -2.27
CA LEU A 68 0.25 7.93 -2.02
C LEU A 68 0.70 7.69 -0.58
N ILE A 69 -0.05 6.86 0.14
CA ILE A 69 0.29 6.42 1.49
C ILE A 69 0.35 4.90 1.52
N LEU A 70 1.45 4.36 2.02
CA LEU A 70 1.59 2.93 2.27
C LEU A 70 0.99 2.59 3.65
N VAL A 71 0.04 1.66 3.67
CA VAL A 71 -0.45 1.08 4.93
C VAL A 71 0.25 -0.25 5.17
N CYS A 72 1.10 -0.35 6.19
CA CYS A 72 1.93 -1.52 6.45
C CYS A 72 2.34 -1.57 7.93
N SER A 73 2.33 -2.75 8.57
CA SER A 73 2.85 -2.95 9.92
C SER A 73 4.15 -3.76 9.99
N ASP A 74 4.66 -4.22 8.83
CA ASP A 74 5.96 -4.86 8.77
C ASP A 74 7.06 -3.81 8.94
N LYS A 75 7.86 -3.96 10.01
CA LYS A 75 8.83 -2.93 10.42
C LYS A 75 9.99 -2.76 9.44
N ASP A 76 10.44 -3.85 8.81
CA ASP A 76 11.54 -3.79 7.86
C ASP A 76 11.08 -3.14 6.56
N LEU A 77 9.86 -3.47 6.08
CA LEU A 77 9.25 -2.82 4.92
C LEU A 77 8.91 -1.35 5.19
N CYS A 78 8.39 -1.01 6.38
CA CYS A 78 8.15 0.38 6.76
C CYS A 78 9.44 1.21 6.71
N ARG A 79 10.52 0.72 7.33
CA ARG A 79 11.83 1.40 7.29
C ARG A 79 12.31 1.60 5.85
N ALA A 80 12.25 0.56 5.03
CA ALA A 80 12.66 0.65 3.62
C ALA A 80 11.80 1.66 2.83
N ALA A 81 10.49 1.69 3.09
CA ALA A 81 9.58 2.64 2.46
C ALA A 81 9.91 4.10 2.84
N GLU A 82 10.20 4.38 4.12
CA GLU A 82 10.65 5.71 4.56
C GLU A 82 11.94 6.14 3.87
N GLU A 83 12.91 5.23 3.73
CA GLU A 83 14.18 5.49 3.03
C GLU A 83 14.00 5.72 1.52
N GLU A 84 12.93 5.21 0.91
CA GLU A 84 12.49 5.55 -0.46
C GLU A 84 11.60 6.81 -0.51
N GLY A 85 11.40 7.49 0.63
CA GLY A 85 10.61 8.71 0.77
C GLY A 85 9.10 8.48 0.64
N ILE A 86 8.61 7.29 0.95
CA ILE A 86 7.19 6.95 0.94
C ILE A 86 6.55 7.36 2.29
N GLU A 87 5.41 8.03 2.22
CA GLU A 87 4.59 8.33 3.41
C GLU A 87 3.84 7.06 3.86
N LEU A 88 3.79 6.79 5.16
CA LEU A 88 3.23 5.55 5.70
C LEU A 88 2.24 5.76 6.84
N ILE A 89 1.38 4.78 7.02
CA ILE A 89 0.59 4.55 8.22
C ILE A 89 0.86 3.11 8.67
N ASP A 90 1.44 2.95 9.85
CA ASP A 90 1.46 1.65 10.51
C ASP A 90 0.19 1.49 11.35
N PRO A 91 -0.72 0.55 11.00
CA PRO A 91 -1.98 0.36 11.72
C PRO A 91 -1.80 -0.11 13.17
N GLU A 92 -0.61 -0.58 13.55
CA GLU A 92 -0.29 -0.99 14.92
C GLU A 92 0.18 0.19 15.81
N GLU A 93 0.44 1.36 15.23
CA GLU A 93 0.76 2.56 16.00
C GLU A 93 -0.44 3.08 16.79
N LYS A 94 -0.19 3.55 18.02
CA LYS A 94 -1.25 4.07 18.91
C LYS A 94 -2.00 5.27 18.32
N ASP A 95 -1.38 6.01 17.42
CA ASP A 95 -1.95 7.20 16.78
C ASP A 95 -2.26 7.01 15.28
N ALA A 96 -2.24 5.77 14.76
CA ALA A 96 -2.52 5.46 13.36
C ALA A 96 -3.83 6.08 12.85
N LEU A 97 -4.91 5.96 13.62
CA LEU A 97 -6.21 6.57 13.29
C LEU A 97 -6.14 8.10 13.21
N LYS A 98 -5.37 8.74 14.10
CA LYS A 98 -5.19 10.20 14.07
C LYS A 98 -4.39 10.64 12.85
N LYS A 99 -3.41 9.83 12.41
CA LYS A 99 -2.67 10.06 11.15
C LYS A 99 -3.62 9.98 9.95
N LEU A 100 -4.45 8.93 9.90
CA LEU A 100 -5.48 8.76 8.87
C LEU A 100 -6.47 9.92 8.82
N ASP A 101 -7.01 10.35 9.97
CA ASP A 101 -7.97 11.47 10.05
C ASP A 101 -7.39 12.77 9.48
N ARG A 102 -6.11 13.04 9.77
CA ARG A 102 -5.40 14.22 9.25
C ARG A 102 -5.27 14.17 7.74
N ILE A 103 -4.95 13.00 7.19
CA ILE A 103 -4.82 12.79 5.75
C ILE A 103 -6.17 13.03 5.07
N ILE A 104 -7.23 12.36 5.52
CA ILE A 104 -8.57 12.46 4.91
C ILE A 104 -9.11 13.90 4.97
N SER A 105 -8.87 14.59 6.09
CA SER A 105 -9.30 15.98 6.27
C SER A 105 -8.58 16.97 5.35
N GLN A 106 -7.35 16.66 4.90
CA GLN A 106 -6.59 17.49 3.96
C GLN A 106 -6.99 17.29 2.50
N THR A 107 -7.66 16.18 2.17
CA THR A 107 -8.13 15.85 0.81
C THR A 107 -9.53 16.40 0.52
N SER A 108 -10.20 17.00 1.51
CA SER A 108 -11.52 17.64 1.37
C SER A 108 -11.37 19.11 0.97
N CYS A 109 -11.00 19.38 -0.29
CA CYS A 109 -11.01 20.71 -0.90
C CYS A 109 -11.58 20.62 -2.31
#